data_AF-X1JGZ1-F1
#
_entry.id   AF-X1JGZ1-F1
#
_cell.length_a   1.000
_cell.length_b   1.000
_cell.length_c   1.000
_cell.angle_alpha   90.00
_cell.angle_beta   90.00
_cell.angle_gamma   90.00
#
_symmetry.space_group_name_H-M   'P 1'
#
loop_
_entity.id
_entity.type
_entity.pdbx_description
1 polymer ?
#
loop_
_entity_poly.entity_id
_entity_poly.type
_entity_poly.pdbx_seq_one_letter_code
_entity_poly.pdbx_strand_id
1 'polypeptide(L)'
;ALGVIAFAMECQQKGFLINKKYNLKWGDKKSIIDLIKKIAYRDGIGDILAEGTLKASRKIHPDTFKFAMQVKGVEIPEQEGRTNRGLALGHATSNRGADHLYGLETIDQTHNEAAAKKYFPGSSPEIFDVFSQKYKPEMLKFTEEYSAISDALGICKFSTLENYVLGPDDIAKGINAFDSLFNLEEKDLLEIGERIVNLERMYNYRHGFDRKDDLLPDRFLKEPATVYKEVDGMLTDQVWKDNLLVNLEEMLDG
;
A
#
# COMPACT_ATOMS: atom_id res chain seq x y z
N ALA A 1 8.41 11.13 -2.04
CA ALA A 1 9.65 11.71 -2.64
C ALA A 1 10.60 10.65 -3.18
N LEU A 2 10.88 9.57 -2.43
CA LEU A 2 11.83 8.53 -2.88
C LEU A 2 11.36 7.75 -4.11
N GLY A 3 10.06 7.43 -4.24
CA GLY A 3 9.51 6.76 -5.42
C GLY A 3 9.75 7.50 -6.75
N VAL A 4 9.63 8.84 -6.74
CA VAL A 4 9.91 9.69 -7.91
C VAL A 4 11.40 9.69 -8.28
N ILE A 5 12.29 9.66 -7.28
CA ILE A 5 13.74 9.61 -7.50
C ILE A 5 14.14 8.25 -8.07
N ALA A 6 13.61 7.16 -7.51
CA ALA A 6 13.82 5.81 -8.01
C ALA A 6 13.33 5.68 -9.47
N PHE A 7 12.14 6.21 -9.76
CA PHE A 7 11.62 6.29 -11.13
C PHE A 7 12.58 7.02 -12.09
N ALA A 8 13.12 8.18 -11.68
CA ALA A 8 14.07 8.93 -12.50
C ALA A 8 15.39 8.17 -12.72
N MET A 9 15.90 7.50 -11.69
CA MET A 9 17.09 6.63 -11.79
C MET A 9 16.85 5.47 -12.74
N GLU A 10 15.69 4.81 -12.65
CA GLU A 10 15.32 3.72 -13.55
C GLU A 10 15.19 4.21 -14.99
N CYS A 11 14.55 5.36 -15.21
CA CYS A 11 14.45 5.98 -16.52
C CYS A 11 15.84 6.27 -17.12
N GLN A 12 16.79 6.78 -16.32
CA GLN A 12 18.15 6.98 -16.79
C GLN A 12 18.85 5.65 -17.10
N GLN A 13 18.76 4.66 -16.20
CA GLN A 13 19.36 3.34 -16.40
C GLN A 13 18.88 2.68 -17.70
N LYS A 14 17.60 2.87 -18.04
CA LYS A 14 16.97 2.34 -19.24
C LYS A 14 17.13 3.24 -20.48
N GLY A 15 17.86 4.34 -20.36
CA GLY A 15 18.21 5.21 -21.48
C GLY A 15 17.15 6.25 -21.87
N PHE A 16 16.11 6.47 -21.06
CA PHE A 16 15.09 7.50 -21.32
C PHE A 16 15.50 8.89 -20.86
N LEU A 17 16.50 9.00 -19.99
CA LEU A 17 17.07 10.28 -19.54
C LEU A 17 18.55 10.38 -19.94
N ILE A 18 18.78 10.66 -21.22
CA ILE A 18 20.12 10.85 -21.80
C ILE A 18 20.55 12.31 -21.62
N ASN A 19 20.93 12.70 -20.41
CA ASN A 19 21.46 14.04 -20.17
C ASN A 19 22.78 13.99 -19.39
N LYS A 20 23.85 14.49 -20.00
CA LYS A 20 25.18 14.61 -19.37
C LYS A 20 25.20 15.50 -18.10
N LYS A 21 24.17 16.31 -17.89
CA LYS A 21 24.01 17.17 -16.70
C LYS A 21 23.51 16.41 -15.46
N TYR A 22 22.98 15.19 -15.62
CA TYR A 22 22.42 14.41 -14.52
C TYR A 22 23.09 13.03 -14.45
N ASN A 23 23.67 12.68 -13.31
CA ASN A 23 24.29 11.37 -13.07
C ASN A 23 23.44 10.57 -12.06
N LEU A 24 22.18 10.29 -12.42
CA LEU A 24 21.20 9.53 -11.64
C LEU A 24 21.50 8.02 -11.59
N LYS A 25 22.73 7.65 -11.26
CA LYS A 25 23.09 6.26 -10.98
C LYS A 25 22.50 5.83 -9.65
N TRP A 26 22.03 4.58 -9.59
CA TRP A 26 21.57 3.97 -8.35
C TRP A 26 22.63 4.09 -7.24
N GLY A 27 22.19 4.52 -6.06
CA GLY A 27 23.06 4.71 -4.90
C GLY A 27 23.90 6.00 -4.90
N ASP A 28 23.86 6.84 -5.93
CA ASP A 28 24.61 8.10 -5.95
C ASP A 28 23.97 9.16 -5.04
N LYS A 29 24.45 9.25 -3.79
CA LYS A 29 23.94 10.16 -2.76
C LYS A 29 23.88 11.62 -3.21
N LYS A 30 24.90 12.08 -3.94
CA LYS A 30 24.98 13.48 -4.40
C LYS A 30 23.85 13.80 -5.37
N SER A 31 23.60 12.92 -6.34
CA SER A 31 22.53 13.09 -7.32
C SER A 31 21.14 12.98 -6.69
N ILE A 32 20.96 12.12 -5.69
CA ILE A 32 19.70 12.05 -4.91
C ILE A 32 19.43 13.40 -4.24
N ILE A 33 20.39 13.95 -3.49
CA ILE A 33 20.23 15.22 -2.78
C ILE A 33 19.98 16.39 -3.75
N ASP A 34 20.70 16.43 -4.87
CA ASP A 34 20.50 17.44 -5.91
C ASP A 34 19.10 17.33 -6.52
N LEU A 35 18.64 16.12 -6.83
CA LEU A 35 17.32 15.90 -7.42
C LEU A 35 16.19 16.30 -6.46
N ILE A 36 16.32 16.04 -5.15
CA ILE A 36 15.37 16.51 -4.13
C ILE A 36 15.22 18.03 -4.22
N LYS A 37 16.33 18.77 -4.28
CA LYS A 37 16.30 20.24 -4.40
C LYS A 37 15.66 20.68 -5.71
N LYS A 38 16.03 20.04 -6.82
CA LYS A 38 15.46 20.35 -8.13
C LYS A 38 13.95 20.13 -8.18
N ILE A 39 13.46 19.04 -7.60
CA ILE A 39 12.01 18.78 -7.48
C ILE A 39 11.35 19.86 -6.63
N ALA A 40 11.90 20.15 -5.45
CA ALA A 40 11.33 21.15 -4.53
C ALA A 40 11.26 22.55 -5.14
N TYR A 41 12.27 22.95 -5.92
CA TYR A 41 12.33 24.25 -6.58
C TYR A 41 11.85 24.24 -8.04
N ARG A 42 11.31 23.11 -8.53
CA ARG A 42 10.90 22.92 -9.93
C ARG A 42 11.98 23.37 -10.94
N ASP A 43 13.24 23.04 -10.68
CA ASP A 43 14.38 23.40 -11.51
C ASP A 43 14.71 22.32 -12.55
N GLY A 44 14.60 22.67 -13.83
CA GLY A 44 14.89 21.78 -14.96
C GLY A 44 14.06 20.50 -14.92
N ILE A 45 14.71 19.33 -14.88
CA ILE A 45 14.03 18.03 -14.77
C ILE A 45 13.14 17.93 -13.51
N GLY A 46 13.44 18.73 -12.47
CA GLY A 46 12.66 18.79 -11.25
C GLY A 46 11.23 19.27 -11.46
N ASP A 47 10.95 20.14 -12.43
CA ASP A 47 9.58 20.57 -12.73
C ASP A 47 8.71 19.42 -13.27
N ILE A 48 9.31 18.55 -14.08
CA ILE A 48 8.63 17.35 -14.60
C ILE A 48 8.37 16.36 -13.47
N LEU A 49 9.37 16.11 -12.64
CA LEU A 49 9.32 15.13 -11.55
C LEU A 49 8.45 15.59 -10.37
N ALA A 50 8.28 16.90 -10.15
CA ALA A 50 7.40 17.45 -9.13
C ALA A 50 5.91 17.13 -9.35
N GLU A 51 5.53 16.65 -10.54
CA GLU A 51 4.17 16.23 -10.85
C GLU A 51 3.85 14.78 -10.44
N GLY A 52 4.80 14.04 -9.86
CA GLY A 52 4.66 12.62 -9.52
C GLY A 52 4.92 11.69 -10.70
N THR A 53 5.13 10.40 -10.42
CA THR A 53 5.58 9.40 -11.40
C THR A 53 4.57 9.17 -12.53
N LEU A 54 3.27 9.19 -12.23
CA LEU A 54 2.22 9.04 -13.23
C LEU A 54 2.27 10.13 -14.32
N LYS A 55 2.37 11.39 -13.90
CA LYS A 55 2.41 12.52 -14.85
C LYS A 55 3.80 12.68 -15.48
N ALA A 56 4.87 12.44 -14.71
CA ALA A 56 6.23 12.50 -15.20
C ALA A 56 6.49 11.47 -16.31
N SER A 57 6.01 10.24 -16.16
CA SER A 57 6.18 9.21 -17.20
C SER A 57 5.56 9.59 -18.54
N ARG A 58 4.37 10.21 -18.52
CA ARG A 58 3.71 10.74 -19.73
C ARG A 58 4.50 11.84 -20.42
N LYS A 59 5.26 12.65 -19.65
CA LYS A 59 6.09 13.74 -20.17
C LYS A 59 7.46 13.27 -20.67
N ILE A 60 8.03 12.23 -20.04
CA ILE A 60 9.36 11.71 -20.39
C ILE A 60 9.27 10.84 -21.64
N HIS A 61 8.55 9.73 -21.56
CA HIS A 61 8.35 8.80 -22.68
C HIS A 61 7.27 7.76 -22.32
N PRO A 62 6.34 7.38 -23.22
CA PRO A 62 5.28 6.41 -22.94
C PRO A 62 5.77 5.10 -22.30
N ASP A 63 6.88 4.54 -22.78
CA ASP A 63 7.47 3.30 -22.25
C ASP A 63 7.99 3.41 -20.80
N THR A 64 8.08 4.61 -20.24
CA THR A 64 8.46 4.79 -18.83
C THR A 64 7.30 4.56 -17.87
N PHE A 65 6.05 4.47 -18.36
CA PHE A 65 4.89 4.22 -17.52
C PHE A 65 5.04 2.95 -16.66
N LYS A 66 5.66 1.90 -17.20
CA LYS A 66 5.93 0.65 -16.46
C LYS A 66 6.91 0.79 -15.29
N PHE A 67 7.66 1.89 -15.23
CA PHE A 67 8.55 2.22 -14.10
C PHE A 67 7.86 3.10 -13.06
N ALA A 68 6.70 3.69 -13.38
CA ALA A 68 5.90 4.46 -12.45
C ALA A 68 5.13 3.50 -11.53
N MET A 69 5.76 3.11 -10.42
CA MET A 69 5.14 2.26 -9.40
C MET A 69 4.09 3.07 -8.62
N GLN A 70 2.86 3.13 -9.14
CA GLN A 70 1.76 3.94 -8.59
C GLN A 70 0.41 3.28 -8.79
N VAL A 71 -0.56 3.65 -7.95
CA VAL A 71 -1.99 3.33 -8.11
C VAL A 71 -2.81 4.61 -7.93
N LYS A 72 -3.71 4.89 -8.87
CA LYS A 72 -4.57 6.10 -8.91
C LYS A 72 -3.80 7.43 -8.74
N GLY A 73 -2.55 7.47 -9.19
CA GLY A 73 -1.67 8.64 -9.16
C GLY A 73 -0.79 8.76 -7.92
N VAL A 74 -0.90 7.84 -6.96
CA VAL A 74 -0.09 7.82 -5.73
C VAL A 74 0.97 6.73 -5.83
N GLU A 75 2.23 7.08 -5.56
CA GLU A 75 3.34 6.12 -5.57
C GLU A 75 3.14 5.01 -4.54
N ILE A 76 3.47 3.78 -4.93
CA ILE A 76 3.48 2.61 -4.05
C ILE A 76 4.47 2.86 -2.90
N PRO A 77 4.06 2.64 -1.64
CA PRO A 77 4.95 2.70 -0.48
C PRO A 77 5.93 1.51 -0.47
N GLU A 78 6.76 1.37 0.56
CA GLU A 78 7.91 0.43 0.55
C GLU A 78 7.53 -1.06 0.60
N GLN A 79 6.24 -1.41 0.59
CA GLN A 79 5.79 -2.79 0.66
C GLN A 79 5.76 -3.47 -0.71
N GLU A 80 6.56 -4.52 -0.84
CA GLU A 80 6.63 -5.37 -2.02
C GLU A 80 5.39 -6.28 -2.11
N GLY A 81 4.46 -5.95 -3.00
CA GLY A 81 3.19 -6.68 -3.14
C GLY A 81 3.36 -8.16 -3.47
N ARG A 82 4.46 -8.55 -4.15
CA ARG A 82 4.77 -9.96 -4.45
C ARG A 82 5.24 -10.76 -3.23
N THR A 83 5.51 -10.12 -2.09
CA THR A 83 5.75 -10.81 -0.81
C THR A 83 4.66 -10.55 0.22
N ASN A 84 3.68 -9.70 -0.09
CA ASN A 84 2.67 -9.25 0.85
C ASN A 84 1.33 -9.02 0.14
N ARG A 85 0.55 -10.11 -0.04
CA ARG A 85 -0.66 -10.11 -0.88
C ARG A 85 -1.78 -9.24 -0.36
N GLY A 86 -1.96 -9.17 0.96
CA GLY A 86 -2.91 -8.26 1.60
C GLY A 86 -2.64 -6.83 1.17
N LEU A 87 -1.45 -6.31 1.49
CA LEU A 87 -1.12 -4.93 1.13
C LEU A 87 -1.14 -4.67 -0.37
N ALA A 88 -0.84 -5.67 -1.21
CA ALA A 88 -1.01 -5.55 -2.65
C ALA A 88 -2.48 -5.29 -3.02
N LEU A 89 -3.42 -6.01 -2.41
CA LEU A 89 -4.85 -5.76 -2.57
C LEU A 89 -5.23 -4.38 -2.04
N GLY A 90 -4.80 -4.01 -0.83
CA GLY A 90 -5.09 -2.70 -0.23
C GLY A 90 -4.58 -1.53 -1.07
N HIS A 91 -3.38 -1.64 -1.65
CA HIS A 91 -2.88 -0.65 -2.59
C HIS A 91 -3.73 -0.51 -3.84
N ALA A 92 -4.25 -1.63 -4.37
CA ALA A 92 -5.08 -1.65 -5.56
C ALA A 92 -6.44 -0.97 -5.31
N THR A 93 -7.11 -1.32 -4.21
CA THR A 93 -8.51 -0.92 -3.95
C THR A 93 -8.66 0.41 -3.21
N SER A 94 -7.62 0.87 -2.49
CA SER A 94 -7.65 2.07 -1.67
C SER A 94 -8.30 3.28 -2.37
N ASN A 95 -9.14 3.99 -1.61
CA ASN A 95 -9.86 5.17 -2.08
C ASN A 95 -8.95 6.39 -2.26
N ARG A 96 -7.70 6.36 -1.77
CA ARG A 96 -6.76 7.48 -1.89
C ARG A 96 -5.51 7.14 -2.70
N GLY A 97 -5.55 6.06 -3.47
CA GLY A 97 -4.38 5.52 -4.18
C GLY A 97 -3.52 4.63 -3.29
N ALA A 98 -2.36 4.18 -3.80
CA ALA A 98 -1.51 3.22 -3.10
C ALA A 98 -1.07 3.72 -1.71
N ASP A 99 -1.72 3.22 -0.66
CA ASP A 99 -1.47 3.66 0.71
C ASP A 99 -1.76 2.52 1.70
N HIS A 100 -0.72 2.09 2.40
CA HIS A 100 -0.77 1.01 3.38
C HIS A 100 -1.50 1.39 4.68
N LEU A 101 -1.81 2.67 4.91
CA LEU A 101 -2.58 3.15 6.05
C LEU A 101 -4.06 3.33 5.73
N TYR A 102 -4.50 3.11 4.48
CA TYR A 102 -5.92 3.13 4.14
C TYR A 102 -6.60 1.83 4.60
N GLY A 103 -6.02 0.68 4.25
CA GLY A 103 -6.25 -0.62 4.88
C GLY A 103 -4.91 -1.14 5.39
N LEU A 104 -4.75 -1.22 6.72
CA LEU A 104 -3.49 -1.59 7.36
C LEU A 104 -3.53 -3.06 7.81
N GLU A 105 -3.09 -3.94 6.93
CA GLU A 105 -3.08 -5.39 7.16
C GLU A 105 -1.78 -5.84 7.81
N THR A 106 -1.82 -6.05 9.12
CA THR A 106 -0.65 -6.45 9.93
C THR A 106 -0.82 -7.82 10.58
N ILE A 107 -2.05 -8.35 10.64
CA ILE A 107 -2.34 -9.62 11.34
C ILE A 107 -1.49 -10.76 10.80
N ASP A 108 -1.39 -10.87 9.47
CA ASP A 108 -0.57 -11.88 8.81
C ASP A 108 0.93 -11.57 8.90
N GLN A 109 1.33 -10.31 8.66
CA GLN A 109 2.72 -9.86 8.65
C GLN A 109 3.42 -10.04 9.99
N THR A 110 2.73 -9.74 11.08
CA THR A 110 3.26 -9.83 12.44
C THR A 110 2.92 -11.17 13.10
N HIS A 111 2.26 -12.08 12.38
CA HIS A 111 1.78 -13.36 12.91
C HIS A 111 0.93 -13.19 14.19
N ASN A 112 -0.01 -12.24 14.18
CA ASN A 112 -0.81 -11.90 15.36
C ASN A 112 -1.93 -12.92 15.60
N GLU A 113 -1.59 -14.02 16.29
CA GLU A 113 -2.53 -15.10 16.59
C GLU A 113 -3.76 -14.65 17.38
N ALA A 114 -3.61 -13.70 18.30
CA ALA A 114 -4.71 -13.21 19.12
C ALA A 114 -5.75 -12.46 18.27
N ALA A 115 -5.30 -11.55 17.40
CA ALA A 115 -6.17 -10.83 16.48
C ALA A 115 -6.83 -11.78 15.47
N ALA A 116 -6.07 -12.69 14.87
CA ALA A 116 -6.60 -13.70 13.94
C ALA A 116 -7.69 -14.56 14.59
N LYS A 117 -7.46 -15.06 15.81
CA LYS A 117 -8.45 -15.87 16.55
C LYS A 117 -9.72 -15.08 16.87
N LYS A 118 -9.59 -13.80 17.21
CA LYS A 118 -10.72 -12.95 17.59
C LYS A 118 -11.58 -12.56 16.38
N TYR A 119 -10.95 -12.04 15.33
CA TYR A 119 -11.66 -11.44 14.19
C TYR A 119 -11.88 -12.41 13.02
N PHE A 120 -11.08 -13.47 12.92
CA PHE A 120 -11.12 -14.45 11.82
C PHE A 120 -11.07 -15.90 12.36
N PRO A 121 -12.02 -16.30 13.21
CA PRO A 121 -11.99 -17.62 13.85
C PRO A 121 -12.00 -18.74 12.81
N GLY A 122 -11.03 -19.66 12.91
CA GLY A 122 -10.89 -20.81 12.00
C GLY A 122 -10.03 -20.55 10.76
N SER A 123 -9.49 -19.35 10.59
CA SER A 123 -8.62 -18.99 9.46
C SER A 123 -7.16 -19.43 9.64
N SER A 124 -6.72 -19.71 10.86
CA SER A 124 -5.37 -20.19 11.17
C SER A 124 -5.15 -21.65 10.72
N PRO A 125 -3.98 -22.00 10.16
CA PRO A 125 -2.78 -21.16 10.00
C PRO A 125 -2.73 -20.37 8.68
N GLU A 126 -3.69 -20.61 7.77
CA GLU A 126 -3.64 -20.13 6.38
C GLU A 126 -3.66 -18.60 6.25
N ILE A 127 -4.36 -17.88 7.13
CA ILE A 127 -4.39 -16.41 7.13
C ILE A 127 -2.99 -15.78 7.24
N PHE A 128 -2.05 -16.46 7.91
CA PHE A 128 -0.69 -15.98 8.12
C PHE A 128 0.24 -16.19 6.92
N ASP A 129 -0.19 -16.91 5.87
CA ASP A 129 0.59 -17.00 4.64
C ASP A 129 0.45 -15.68 3.86
N VAL A 130 1.45 -14.81 3.99
CA VAL A 130 1.53 -13.51 3.29
C VAL A 130 1.64 -13.64 1.76
N PHE A 131 1.94 -14.85 1.25
CA PHE A 131 2.00 -15.13 -0.19
C PHE A 131 0.69 -15.67 -0.76
N SER A 132 -0.24 -16.09 0.11
CA SER A 132 -1.54 -16.60 -0.26
C SER A 132 -2.51 -15.45 -0.53
N GLN A 133 -3.41 -15.65 -1.49
CA GLN A 133 -4.56 -14.78 -1.76
C GLN A 133 -5.69 -15.00 -0.75
N LYS A 134 -5.70 -16.16 -0.09
CA LYS A 134 -6.78 -16.58 0.82
C LYS A 134 -6.84 -15.68 2.07
N TYR A 135 -8.05 -15.34 2.48
CA TYR A 135 -8.38 -14.46 3.63
C TYR A 135 -7.94 -12.99 3.49
N LYS A 136 -7.22 -12.62 2.42
CA LYS A 136 -6.75 -11.24 2.21
C LYS A 136 -7.90 -10.27 1.94
N PRO A 137 -8.91 -10.60 1.12
CA PRO A 137 -10.06 -9.70 0.93
C PRO A 137 -10.84 -9.43 2.22
N GLU A 138 -11.08 -10.45 3.03
CA GLU A 138 -11.79 -10.33 4.31
C GLU A 138 -10.99 -9.53 5.33
N MET A 139 -9.67 -9.77 5.38
CA MET A 139 -8.76 -9.00 6.24
C MET A 139 -8.69 -7.53 5.80
N LEU A 140 -8.63 -7.27 4.50
CA LEU A 140 -8.63 -5.91 3.98
C LEU A 140 -9.94 -5.18 4.31
N LYS A 141 -11.10 -5.79 4.08
CA LYS A 141 -12.41 -5.19 4.42
C LYS A 141 -12.44 -4.76 5.89
N PHE A 142 -12.09 -5.67 6.79
CA PHE A 142 -12.05 -5.39 8.23
C PHE A 142 -11.06 -4.26 8.57
N THR A 143 -9.86 -4.26 7.97
CA THR A 143 -8.85 -3.25 8.26
C THR A 143 -9.14 -1.89 7.63
N GLU A 144 -9.81 -1.81 6.48
CA GLU A 144 -10.31 -0.55 5.90
C GLU A 144 -11.40 0.05 6.79
N GLU A 145 -12.37 -0.77 7.23
CA GLU A 145 -13.44 -0.36 8.15
C GLU A 145 -12.85 0.17 9.46
N TYR A 146 -11.93 -0.58 10.06
CA TYR A 146 -11.33 -0.16 11.33
C TYR A 146 -10.40 1.04 11.16
N SER A 147 -9.69 1.14 10.03
CA SER A 147 -8.87 2.31 9.69
C SER A 147 -9.70 3.58 9.57
N ALA A 148 -10.87 3.49 8.94
CA ALA A 148 -11.81 4.60 8.81
C ALA A 148 -12.31 5.09 10.19
N ILE A 149 -12.59 4.18 11.12
CA ILE A 149 -12.93 4.54 12.50
C ILE A 149 -11.77 5.21 13.22
N SER A 150 -10.56 4.65 13.09
CA SER A 150 -9.35 5.23 13.69
C SER A 150 -9.12 6.66 13.21
N ASP A 151 -9.27 6.90 11.90
CA ASP A 151 -9.10 8.23 11.29
C ASP A 151 -10.22 9.19 11.71
N ALA A 152 -11.49 8.75 11.74
CA ALA A 152 -12.63 9.57 12.13
C ALA A 152 -12.55 10.05 13.59
N LEU A 153 -11.98 9.24 14.47
CA LEU A 153 -11.79 9.55 15.89
C LEU A 153 -10.45 10.26 16.16
N GLY A 154 -9.56 10.36 15.17
CA GLY A 154 -8.21 10.90 15.34
C GLY A 154 -7.30 10.01 16.21
N ILE A 155 -7.58 8.72 16.28
CA ILE A 155 -6.79 7.73 17.04
C ILE A 155 -5.68 7.21 16.14
N CYS A 156 -4.47 7.13 16.69
CA CYS A 156 -3.31 6.65 15.96
C CYS A 156 -3.44 5.15 15.62
N LYS A 157 -3.17 4.79 14.35
CA LYS A 157 -3.18 3.41 13.87
C LYS A 157 -2.18 2.48 14.56
N PHE A 158 -1.14 3.03 15.19
CA PHE A 158 -0.20 2.24 16.00
C PHE A 158 -0.86 1.55 17.21
N SER A 159 -1.84 2.20 17.83
CA SER A 159 -2.56 1.65 18.99
C SER A 159 -3.69 0.70 18.58
N THR A 160 -4.16 0.81 17.34
CA THR A 160 -5.29 0.06 16.80
C THR A 160 -4.81 -1.02 15.83
N LEU A 161 -4.63 -0.72 14.55
CA LEU A 161 -4.36 -1.73 13.51
C LEU A 161 -2.94 -2.28 13.52
N GLU A 162 -1.92 -1.52 13.94
CA GLU A 162 -0.54 -2.04 13.91
C GLU A 162 -0.34 -3.13 14.97
N ASN A 163 -0.82 -2.91 16.19
CA ASN A 163 -0.52 -3.76 17.34
C ASN A 163 -1.75 -4.36 18.02
N TYR A 164 -2.97 -3.96 17.64
CA TYR A 164 -4.24 -4.41 18.24
C TYR A 164 -4.30 -4.26 19.77
N VAL A 165 -3.64 -3.23 20.31
CA VAL A 165 -3.72 -2.88 21.74
C VAL A 165 -5.14 -2.42 22.10
N LEU A 166 -5.77 -1.68 21.18
CA LEU A 166 -7.18 -1.33 21.24
C LEU A 166 -7.89 -2.07 20.10
N GLY A 167 -8.87 -2.90 20.44
CA GLY A 167 -9.81 -3.47 19.48
C GLY A 167 -11.00 -2.54 19.22
N PRO A 168 -11.80 -2.79 18.17
CA PRO A 168 -13.02 -2.04 17.94
C PRO A 168 -13.98 -2.06 19.15
N ASP A 169 -14.08 -3.18 19.87
CA ASP A 169 -14.87 -3.26 21.11
C ASP A 169 -14.34 -2.35 22.24
N ASP A 170 -13.02 -2.16 22.35
CA ASP A 170 -12.45 -1.22 23.32
C ASP A 170 -12.73 0.22 22.94
N ILE A 171 -12.69 0.54 21.64
CA ILE A 171 -13.12 1.85 21.13
C ILE A 171 -14.61 2.09 21.41
N ALA A 172 -15.46 1.08 21.20
CA ALA A 172 -16.90 1.18 21.49
C ALA A 172 -17.17 1.44 22.98
N LYS A 173 -16.51 0.69 23.88
CA LYS A 173 -16.57 0.93 25.33
C LYS A 173 -16.12 2.35 25.68
N GLY A 174 -15.05 2.84 25.05
CA GLY A 174 -14.55 4.20 25.23
C GLY A 174 -15.57 5.26 24.83
N ILE A 175 -16.22 5.11 23.67
CA ILE A 175 -17.25 6.05 23.18
C ILE A 175 -18.46 6.06 24.12
N ASN A 176 -18.95 4.88 24.51
CA ASN A 176 -20.08 4.75 25.44
C ASN A 176 -19.81 5.35 26.82
N ALA A 177 -18.53 5.48 27.21
CA ALA A 177 -18.15 6.11 28.48
C ALA A 177 -18.22 7.65 28.45
N PHE A 178 -18.24 8.29 27.27
CA PHE A 178 -18.33 9.75 27.16
C PHE A 178 -19.74 10.27 27.41
N ASP A 179 -20.75 9.59 26.85
CA ASP A 179 -22.15 9.99 26.96
C ASP A 179 -23.06 8.76 26.93
N SER A 180 -24.03 8.72 27.86
CA SER A 180 -25.09 7.72 27.93
C SER A 180 -26.01 7.64 26.71
N LEU A 181 -25.96 8.62 25.80
CA LEU A 181 -26.64 8.58 24.51
C LEU A 181 -26.01 7.55 23.54
N PHE A 182 -24.77 7.15 23.78
CA PHE A 182 -24.11 6.11 22.99
C PHE A 182 -24.38 4.74 23.58
N ASN A 183 -24.71 3.79 22.70
CA ASN A 183 -24.82 2.38 23.00
C ASN A 183 -24.28 1.58 21.81
N LEU A 184 -22.98 1.72 21.57
CA LEU A 184 -22.27 1.10 20.47
C LEU A 184 -21.65 -0.23 20.90
N GLU A 185 -21.73 -1.22 20.03
CA GLU A 185 -20.96 -2.45 20.07
C GLU A 185 -19.88 -2.44 18.96
N GLU A 186 -18.98 -3.42 18.96
CA GLU A 186 -17.95 -3.59 17.92
C GLU A 186 -18.55 -3.59 16.51
N LYS A 187 -19.66 -4.30 16.30
CA LYS A 187 -20.34 -4.38 14.99
C LYS A 187 -20.83 -3.01 14.50
N ASP A 188 -21.30 -2.15 15.42
CA ASP A 188 -21.85 -0.84 15.06
C ASP A 188 -20.73 0.08 14.59
N LEU A 189 -19.54 -0.02 15.20
CA LEU A 189 -18.36 0.70 14.74
C LEU A 189 -17.88 0.20 13.38
N LEU A 190 -17.82 -1.11 13.15
CA LEU A 190 -17.42 -1.64 11.84
C LEU A 190 -18.39 -1.22 10.74
N GLU A 191 -19.71 -1.20 11.02
CA GLU A 191 -20.71 -0.69 10.06
C GLU A 191 -20.55 0.82 9.79
N ILE A 192 -20.18 1.63 10.80
CA ILE A 192 -19.84 3.04 10.59
C ILE A 192 -18.58 3.16 9.70
N GLY A 193 -17.56 2.34 9.92
CA GLY A 193 -16.36 2.28 9.10
C GLY A 193 -16.67 1.93 7.65
N GLU A 194 -17.48 0.89 7.44
CA GLU A 194 -17.95 0.44 6.12
C GLU A 194 -18.69 1.57 5.40
N ARG A 195 -19.52 2.33 6.11
CA ARG A 195 -20.23 3.49 5.56
C ARG A 195 -19.28 4.60 5.10
N ILE A 196 -18.22 4.88 5.85
CA ILE A 196 -17.19 5.87 5.49
C ILE A 196 -16.48 5.42 4.21
N VAL A 197 -15.98 4.18 4.18
CA VAL A 197 -15.28 3.60 3.04
C VAL A 197 -16.15 3.62 1.77
N ASN A 198 -17.43 3.25 1.89
CA ASN A 198 -18.36 3.29 0.77
C ASN A 198 -18.68 4.72 0.31
N LEU A 199 -18.80 5.68 1.23
CA LEU A 199 -19.03 7.08 0.87
C LEU A 199 -17.85 7.67 0.09
N GLU A 200 -16.62 7.40 0.52
CA GLU A 200 -15.41 7.78 -0.20
C GLU A 200 -15.32 7.09 -1.57
N ARG A 201 -15.71 5.82 -1.64
CA ARG A 201 -15.75 5.07 -2.91
C ARG A 201 -16.76 5.66 -3.88
N MET A 202 -17.94 6.05 -3.39
CA MET A 202 -18.96 6.75 -4.18
C MET A 202 -18.48 8.12 -4.66
N TYR A 203 -17.73 8.85 -3.83
CA TYR A 203 -17.10 10.10 -4.23
C TYR A 203 -16.13 9.87 -5.39
N ASN A 204 -15.26 8.87 -5.30
CA ASN A 204 -14.32 8.50 -6.37
C ASN A 204 -15.04 8.07 -7.65
N TYR A 205 -16.09 7.26 -7.52
CA TYR A 205 -16.94 6.84 -8.64
C TYR A 205 -17.54 8.02 -9.38
N ARG A 206 -18.06 8.99 -8.64
CA ARG A 206 -18.56 10.25 -9.22
C ARG A 206 -17.48 11.06 -9.96
N HIS A 207 -16.21 10.90 -9.59
CA HIS A 207 -15.07 11.57 -10.24
C HIS A 207 -14.40 10.71 -11.33
N GLY A 208 -15.02 9.60 -11.72
CA GLY A 208 -14.60 8.80 -12.87
C GLY A 208 -13.69 7.62 -12.57
N PHE A 209 -13.43 7.33 -11.29
CA PHE A 209 -12.73 6.09 -10.88
C PHE A 209 -13.72 4.94 -10.78
N ASP A 210 -13.42 3.80 -11.36
CA ASP A 210 -14.25 2.60 -11.21
C ASP A 210 -13.38 1.35 -11.00
N ARG A 211 -13.98 0.17 -11.16
CA ARG A 211 -13.29 -1.12 -11.02
C ARG A 211 -12.03 -1.20 -11.87
N LYS A 212 -12.00 -0.62 -13.08
CA LYS A 212 -10.84 -0.67 -13.97
C LYS A 212 -9.62 0.08 -13.40
N ASP A 213 -9.82 0.92 -12.38
CA ASP A 213 -8.77 1.69 -11.73
C ASP A 213 -8.21 1.01 -10.46
N ASP A 214 -8.81 -0.11 -10.04
CA ASP A 214 -8.27 -0.98 -9.00
C ASP A 214 -7.23 -1.94 -9.60
N LEU A 215 -6.05 -1.39 -9.90
CA LEU A 215 -4.97 -2.12 -10.56
C LEU A 215 -3.69 -2.07 -9.73
N LEU A 216 -2.76 -2.97 -10.07
CA LEU A 216 -1.38 -2.90 -9.62
C LEU A 216 -0.45 -2.65 -10.82
N PRO A 217 0.75 -2.07 -10.58
CA PRO A 217 1.79 -2.02 -11.61
C PRO A 217 2.09 -3.41 -12.18
N ASP A 218 2.30 -3.47 -13.50
CA ASP A 218 2.62 -4.71 -14.23
C ASP A 218 3.77 -5.50 -13.61
N ARG A 219 4.73 -4.81 -12.97
CA ARG A 219 5.83 -5.44 -12.24
C ARG A 219 5.36 -6.42 -11.16
N PHE A 220 4.25 -6.16 -10.47
CA PHE A 220 3.73 -7.09 -9.45
C PHE A 220 2.92 -8.25 -10.05
N LEU A 221 2.38 -8.06 -11.26
CA LEU A 221 1.48 -9.01 -11.92
C LEU A 221 2.18 -9.92 -12.93
N LYS A 222 3.29 -9.46 -13.53
CA LYS A 222 3.93 -10.09 -14.70
C LYS A 222 5.43 -10.35 -14.53
N GLU A 223 6.11 -9.63 -13.64
CA GLU A 223 7.55 -9.82 -13.40
C GLU A 223 7.74 -10.64 -12.10
N PRO A 224 8.13 -11.93 -12.17
CA PRO A 224 8.26 -12.75 -10.98
C PRO A 224 9.38 -12.24 -10.06
N ALA A 225 9.13 -12.24 -8.76
CA ALA A 225 10.14 -11.98 -7.74
C ALA A 225 10.71 -13.27 -7.16
N THR A 226 11.98 -13.19 -6.75
CA THR A 226 12.67 -14.21 -5.98
C THR A 226 13.08 -13.62 -4.64
N VAL A 227 12.74 -14.30 -3.55
CA VAL A 227 13.18 -13.97 -2.21
C VAL A 227 14.31 -14.91 -1.83
N TYR A 228 15.40 -14.32 -1.39
CA TYR A 228 16.60 -15.02 -0.97
C TYR A 228 16.67 -15.08 0.56
N LYS A 229 17.34 -16.11 1.08
CA LYS A 229 17.55 -16.25 2.52
C LYS A 229 18.53 -15.19 3.00
N GLU A 230 18.19 -14.57 4.11
CA GLU A 230 19.10 -13.76 4.91
C GLU A 230 19.74 -14.63 6.00
N VAL A 231 21.06 -14.54 6.14
CA VAL A 231 21.83 -15.18 7.20
C VAL A 231 22.71 -14.11 7.84
N ASP A 232 22.56 -13.91 9.15
CA ASP A 232 23.33 -12.93 9.94
C ASP A 232 23.32 -11.50 9.36
N GLY A 233 22.17 -11.02 8.86
CA GLY A 233 22.05 -9.68 8.29
C GLY A 233 22.50 -9.57 6.83
N MET A 234 22.93 -10.67 6.20
CA MET A 234 23.38 -10.69 4.81
C MET A 234 22.50 -11.57 3.93
N LEU A 235 22.06 -11.00 2.80
CA LEU A 235 21.41 -11.74 1.74
C LEU A 235 22.39 -12.77 1.16
N THR A 236 21.94 -14.02 1.09
CA THR A 236 22.69 -15.12 0.49
C THR A 236 22.16 -15.42 -0.91
N ASP A 237 22.89 -16.21 -1.70
CA ASP A 237 22.38 -16.71 -2.99
C ASP A 237 21.36 -17.85 -2.83
N GLN A 238 21.04 -18.26 -1.60
CA GLN A 238 20.07 -19.33 -1.36
C GLN A 238 18.66 -18.81 -1.55
N VAL A 239 17.95 -19.35 -2.54
CA VAL A 239 16.54 -19.06 -2.76
C VAL A 239 15.70 -19.60 -1.60
N TRP A 240 14.83 -18.76 -1.06
CA TRP A 240 13.80 -19.16 -0.09
C TRP A 240 12.45 -19.40 -0.79
N LYS A 241 12.04 -18.47 -1.66
CA LYS A 241 10.81 -18.57 -2.44
C LYS A 241 11.02 -17.91 -3.80
N ASP A 242 10.54 -18.53 -4.87
CA ASP A 242 10.68 -18.00 -6.23
C ASP A 242 9.33 -17.83 -6.91
N ASN A 243 9.38 -17.31 -8.14
CA ASN A 243 8.24 -17.19 -9.04
C ASN A 243 7.02 -16.48 -8.41
N LEU A 244 7.30 -15.47 -7.57
CA LEU A 244 6.26 -14.77 -6.84
C LEU A 244 5.59 -13.72 -7.72
N LEU A 245 4.30 -13.91 -7.96
CA LEU A 245 3.42 -12.97 -8.64
C LEU A 245 2.15 -12.74 -7.81
N VAL A 246 1.56 -11.55 -7.96
CA VAL A 246 0.26 -11.26 -7.37
C VAL A 246 -0.83 -11.68 -8.34
N ASN A 247 -1.73 -12.56 -7.89
CA ASN A 247 -2.98 -12.85 -8.58
C ASN A 247 -4.05 -11.88 -8.06
N LEU A 248 -4.10 -10.69 -8.66
CA LEU A 248 -5.00 -9.63 -8.20
C LEU A 248 -6.46 -10.00 -8.47
N GLU A 249 -6.77 -10.58 -9.64
CA GLU A 249 -8.15 -10.97 -10.03
C GLU A 249 -8.78 -11.93 -9.03
N GLU A 250 -8.03 -12.91 -8.55
CA GLU A 250 -8.50 -13.86 -7.53
C GLU A 250 -8.91 -13.19 -6.22
N MET A 251 -8.17 -12.17 -5.76
CA MET A 251 -8.50 -11.45 -4.54
C MET A 251 -9.62 -10.41 -4.75
N LEU A 252 -9.78 -9.97 -5.99
CA LEU A 252 -10.70 -8.91 -6.35
C LEU A 252 -12.13 -9.45 -6.53
N ASP A 253 -12.27 -10.66 -7.05
CA ASP A 253 -13.56 -11.30 -7.36
C ASP A 253 -13.92 -12.46 -6.41
N GLY A 254 -13.08 -12.68 -5.38
CA GLY A 254 -13.25 -13.69 -4.32
C GLY A 254 -14.17 -13.27 -3.18
#